data_AF-A0A3B3IG18-F1
#
_entry.id   AF-A0A3B3IG18-F1
#
_cell.length_a   1.000
_cell.length_b   1.000
_cell.length_c   1.000
_cell.angle_alpha   90.00
_cell.angle_beta   90.00
_cell.angle_gamma   90.00
#
_symmetry.space_group_name_H-M   'P 1'
#
loop_
_entity.id
_entity.type
_entity.pdbx_description
1 polymer ?
#
loop_
_entity_poly.entity_id
_entity_poly.type
_entity_poly.pdbx_seq_one_letter_code
_entity_poly.pdbx_strand_id
1 'polypeptide(L)' 'RRQICKETPDTGTCRESSTKWYYEPYQEDCFPFNYSGCGGNENKFDTKNYCQSFCRGNDFVWR' A
#
# COMPACT_ATOMS: atom_id res chain seq x y z
N ARG A 1 -3.43 7.08 -12.28
CA ARG A 1 -3.14 6.62 -10.89
C ARG A 1 -3.98 5.37 -10.59
N ARG A 2 -3.36 4.28 -10.13
CA ARG A 2 -4.02 2.99 -9.82
C ARG A 2 -5.04 3.16 -8.69
N GLN A 3 -6.21 2.49 -8.76
CA GLN A 3 -7.27 2.61 -7.74
C GLN A 3 -6.85 2.06 -6.38
N ILE A 4 -6.12 0.95 -6.36
CA ILE A 4 -5.54 0.34 -5.15
C ILE A 4 -4.79 1.38 -4.30
N CYS A 5 -4.06 2.30 -4.93
CA CYS A 5 -3.31 3.36 -4.25
C CYS A 5 -4.19 4.49 -3.69
N LYS A 6 -5.51 4.36 -3.71
CA LYS A 6 -6.44 5.33 -3.10
C LYS A 6 -7.26 4.69 -1.98
N GLU A 7 -7.13 3.38 -1.78
CA GLU A 7 -7.86 2.67 -0.74
C GLU A 7 -7.22 2.95 0.62
N THR A 8 -8.03 3.00 1.68
CA THR A 8 -7.51 3.08 3.05
C THR A 8 -6.85 1.76 3.43
N PRO A 9 -5.82 1.74 4.31
CA PRO A 9 -5.24 0.48 4.77
C PRO A 9 -6.30 -0.37 5.48
N ASP A 10 -6.33 -1.67 5.17
CA ASP A 10 -7.24 -2.63 5.82
C ASP A 10 -6.43 -3.72 6.53
N THR A 11 -6.54 -3.74 7.86
CA THR A 11 -5.89 -4.71 8.74
C THR A 11 -6.34 -6.14 8.46
N GLY A 12 -7.55 -6.36 7.94
CA GLY A 12 -8.16 -7.68 7.83
C GLY A 12 -8.65 -8.24 9.18
N THR A 13 -9.05 -9.52 9.19
CA THR A 13 -9.81 -10.14 10.31
C THR A 13 -9.11 -11.31 10.99
N CYS A 14 -7.88 -11.62 10.60
CA CYS A 14 -7.09 -12.69 11.21
C CYS A 14 -6.44 -12.23 12.53
N ARG A 15 -5.55 -13.05 13.10
CA ARG A 15 -4.91 -12.82 14.41
C ARG A 15 -3.39 -12.75 14.35
N GLU A 16 -2.81 -12.81 13.15
CA GLU A 16 -1.38 -12.57 12.99
C GLU A 16 -1.11 -11.06 13.08
N SER A 17 0.16 -10.68 13.15
CA SER A 17 0.54 -9.29 13.23
C SER A 17 1.80 -9.12 12.40
N SER A 18 1.66 -8.48 11.25
CA SER A 18 2.76 -8.20 10.33
C SER A 18 2.75 -6.74 9.92
N THR A 19 3.91 -6.10 9.91
CA THR A 19 4.03 -4.74 9.39
C THR A 19 4.00 -4.77 7.87
N LYS A 20 3.06 -4.05 7.27
CA LYS A 20 2.96 -3.81 5.83
C LYS A 20 2.97 -2.30 5.58
N TRP A 21 3.11 -1.92 4.32
CA TRP A 21 3.12 -0.53 3.87
C TRP A 21 1.89 -0.25 3.02
N TYR A 22 1.22 0.86 3.23
CA TYR A 22 0.13 1.33 2.37
C TYR A 22 0.48 2.70 1.81
N TYR A 23 -0.05 3.03 0.65
CA TYR A 23 0.13 4.35 0.03
C TYR A 23 -0.96 5.31 0.50
N GLU A 24 -0.53 6.50 0.95
CA GLU A 24 -1.38 7.61 1.36
C GLU A 24 -1.37 8.67 0.24
N PRO A 25 -2.44 8.78 -0.57
CA PRO A 25 -2.47 9.68 -1.71
C PRO A 25 -2.39 11.17 -1.36
N TYR A 26 -2.77 11.59 -0.14
CA TYR A 26 -2.73 13.00 0.25
C TYR A 26 -1.32 13.48 0.60
N GLN A 27 -0.52 12.62 1.24
CA GLN A 27 0.89 12.89 1.54
C GLN A 27 1.81 12.42 0.41
N GLU A 28 1.22 11.70 -0.55
CA GLU A 28 1.90 10.98 -1.60
C GLU A 28 2.96 10.01 -1.05
N ASP A 29 2.96 9.65 0.24
CA ASP A 29 3.98 8.77 0.85
C ASP A 29 3.40 7.41 1.24
N CYS A 30 4.27 6.44 1.52
CA CYS A 30 3.92 5.13 2.02
C CYS A 30 4.18 5.05 3.51
N PHE A 31 3.17 4.61 4.26
CA PHE A 31 3.20 4.52 5.71
C PHE A 31 3.04 3.08 6.19
N PRO A 32 3.68 2.70 7.31
CA PRO A 32 3.51 1.38 7.87
C PRO A 32 2.14 1.23 8.53
N PHE A 33 1.55 0.04 8.43
CA PHE A 33 0.34 -0.35 9.17
C PHE A 33 0.44 -1.82 9.60
N ASN A 34 -0.46 -2.24 10.49
CA ASN A 34 -0.54 -3.62 10.95
C ASN A 34 -1.50 -4.42 10.06
N TYR A 35 -1.03 -5.55 9.55
CA TYR A 35 -1.84 -6.51 8.80
C TYR A 35 -1.99 -7.82 9.57
N SER A 36 -3.23 -8.28 9.66
CA SER A 36 -3.65 -9.42 10.48
C SER A 36 -3.32 -10.80 9.90
N GLY A 37 -2.75 -10.85 8.68
CA GLY A 37 -2.36 -12.09 8.00
C GLY A 37 -3.37 -12.62 6.98
N CYS A 38 -4.62 -12.15 6.99
CA CYS A 38 -5.61 -12.52 5.97
C CYS A 38 -6.64 -11.41 5.72
N GLY A 39 -7.38 -11.54 4.61
CA GLY A 39 -8.34 -10.51 4.18
C GLY A 39 -7.62 -9.20 3.83
N GLY A 40 -8.28 -8.08 4.14
CA GLY A 40 -7.77 -6.76 3.79
C GLY A 40 -7.95 -6.44 2.31
N ASN A 41 -7.29 -5.38 1.87
CA ASN A 41 -7.26 -4.96 0.47
C ASN A 41 -5.86 -5.04 -0.14
N GLU A 42 -5.72 -4.52 -1.35
CA GLU A 42 -4.48 -4.59 -2.12
C GLU A 42 -3.53 -3.42 -1.85
N ASN A 43 -3.95 -2.39 -1.10
CA ASN A 43 -3.06 -1.31 -0.65
C ASN A 43 -2.17 -1.78 0.51
N LYS A 44 -1.48 -2.90 0.30
CA LYS A 44 -0.53 -3.51 1.23
C LYS A 44 0.70 -3.97 0.46
N PHE A 45 1.85 -3.54 0.92
CA PHE A 45 3.14 -3.83 0.29
C PHE A 45 4.14 -4.25 1.36
N ASP A 46 5.10 -5.09 0.98
CA ASP A 46 6.11 -5.59 1.93
C ASP A 46 7.17 -4.55 2.28
N THR A 47 7.41 -3.58 1.39
CA THR A 47 8.43 -2.54 1.60
C THR A 47 7.92 -1.16 1.19
N LYS A 48 8.45 -0.12 1.85
CA LYS A 48 8.20 1.28 1.49
C LYS A 48 8.56 1.55 0.03
N ASN A 49 9.71 1.06 -0.43
CA ASN A 49 10.18 1.28 -1.80
C ASN A 49 9.25 0.65 -2.85
N TYR A 50 8.74 -0.56 -2.61
CA TYR A 50 7.82 -1.20 -3.55
C TYR A 50 6.47 -0.46 -3.59
N CYS A 51 5.92 -0.10 -2.43
CA CYS A 51 4.73 0.75 -2.34
C CYS A 51 4.91 2.06 -3.13
N GLN A 52 6.05 2.72 -2.92
CA GLN A 52 6.40 3.97 -3.58
C GLN A 52 6.49 3.80 -5.10
N SER A 53 7.28 2.82 -5.56
CA SER A 53 7.43 2.54 -6.99
C SER A 53 6.12 2.12 -7.65
N PHE A 54 5.22 1.45 -6.92
CA PHE A 54 3.94 0.99 -7.45
C PHE A 54 2.91 2.14 -7.51
N CYS A 55 2.87 3.01 -6.50
CA CYS A 55 1.82 4.03 -6.39
C CYS A 55 2.23 5.43 -6.83
N ARG A 56 3.49 5.82 -6.65
CA ARG A 56 4.07 7.00 -7.33
C ARG A 56 4.52 6.70 -8.76
N GLY A 57 4.76 5.43 -9.08
CA GLY A 57 5.23 4.93 -10.37
C GLY A 57 4.71 5.69 -11.57
N ASN A 58 5.64 6.43 -12.17
CA ASN A 58 5.49 7.49 -13.18
C ASN A 58 4.64 7.13 -14.40
N ASP A 59 3.89 8.13 -14.85
CA ASP A 59 3.25 8.27 -16.16
C ASP A 59 4.26 8.38 -17.33
N PHE A 60 5.55 8.10 -17.12
CA PHE A 60 6.60 8.33 -18.13
C PHE A 60 7.80 7.38 -17.97
N VAL A 61 7.76 6.26 -18.69
CA VAL A 61 8.87 5.84 -19.56
C VAL A 61 8.16 5.40 -20.86
N TRP A 62 8.36 6.13 -21.97
CA TRP A 62 7.69 6.03 -23.29
C TRP A 62 6.48 6.94 -23.60
N ARG A 63 6.60 8.25 -23.33
CA ARG A 63 6.03 9.26 -24.24
C ARG A 63 7.17 10.06 -24.84
#